data_AF-A0A519KKK2-F1
#
_entry.id   AF-A0A519KKK2-F1
#
_cell.length_a   1.000
_cell.length_b   1.000
_cell.length_c   1.000
_cell.angle_alpha   90.00
_cell.angle_beta   90.00
_cell.angle_gamma   90.00
#
_symmetry.space_group_name_H-M   'P 1'
#
loop_
_entity.id
_entity.type
_entity.pdbx_description
1 polymer ?
#
loop_
_entity_poly.entity_id
_entity_poly.type
_entity_poly.pdbx_seq_one_letter_code
_entity_poly.pdbx_strand_id
1 'polypeptide(L)'
;MSTDEIAARIEPLIPGLRRYAYALVRDGDAADDLVQDCLERAVGRWHLRRPDGDLRAWLFAILRNLHLSGLRQHNRRGPHVALDEMASPPAVDGDQDGRAGL
;
A
#
# COMPACT_ATOMS: atom_id res chain seq x y z
N MET A 1 11.08 -26.99 9.99
CA MET A 1 12.01 -26.18 9.20
C MET A 1 12.33 -24.95 10.03
N SER A 2 13.60 -24.70 10.31
CA SER A 2 14.07 -23.52 11.04
C SER A 2 13.85 -22.24 10.21
N THR A 3 13.76 -21.09 10.88
CA THR A 3 13.71 -19.78 10.21
C THR A 3 14.93 -19.55 9.32
N ASP A 4 16.11 -20.01 9.73
CA ASP A 4 17.35 -19.86 8.94
C ASP A 4 17.28 -20.66 7.62
N GLU A 5 16.68 -21.84 7.65
CA GLU A 5 16.46 -22.66 6.46
C GLU A 5 15.45 -21.99 5.50
N ILE A 6 14.46 -21.27 6.04
CA ILE A 6 13.53 -20.46 5.24
C ILE A 6 14.29 -19.33 4.56
N ALA A 7 15.07 -18.57 5.34
CA ALA A 7 15.84 -17.43 4.86
C ALA A 7 16.80 -17.83 3.73
N ALA A 8 17.57 -18.90 3.91
CA ALA A 8 18.51 -19.41 2.90
C ALA A 8 17.84 -19.77 1.56
N ARG A 9 16.57 -20.19 1.58
CA ARG A 9 15.81 -20.50 0.36
C ARG A 9 15.24 -19.26 -0.32
N ILE A 10 14.95 -18.21 0.45
CA ILE A 10 14.34 -16.98 -0.07
C ILE A 10 15.41 -16.00 -0.56
N GLU A 11 16.55 -15.91 0.12
CA GLU A 11 17.62 -14.93 -0.15
C GLU A 11 17.99 -14.82 -1.65
N PRO A 12 18.20 -15.93 -2.40
CA PRO A 12 18.53 -15.85 -3.82
C PRO A 12 17.44 -15.22 -4.70
N LEU A 13 16.19 -15.16 -4.21
CA LEU A 13 15.04 -14.63 -4.94
C LEU A 13 14.81 -13.14 -4.69
N ILE A 14 15.41 -12.56 -3.63
CA ILE A 14 15.23 -11.16 -3.23
C ILE A 14 15.55 -10.17 -4.35
N PRO A 15 16.66 -10.29 -5.11
CA PRO A 15 16.94 -9.36 -6.21
C PRO A 15 15.84 -9.36 -7.29
N GLY A 16 15.26 -10.54 -7.57
CA GLY A 16 14.15 -10.68 -8.51
C GLY A 16 12.85 -10.05 -8.00
N LEU A 17 12.57 -10.20 -6.71
CA LEU A 17 11.42 -9.56 -6.05
C LEU A 17 11.53 -8.03 -6.06
N ARG A 18 12.70 -7.49 -5.69
CA ARG A 18 12.98 -6.04 -5.72
C ARG A 18 12.80 -5.45 -7.12
N ARG A 19 13.36 -6.11 -8.15
CA ARG A 19 13.17 -5.66 -9.54
C ARG A 19 11.70 -5.63 -9.96
N TYR A 20 10.94 -6.64 -9.55
CA TYR A 20 9.52 -6.72 -9.87
C TYR A 20 8.69 -5.69 -9.10
N ALA A 21 8.95 -5.51 -7.79
CA ALA A 21 8.32 -4.48 -6.97
C ALA A 21 8.55 -3.09 -7.56
N TYR A 22 9.80 -2.76 -7.92
CA TYR A 22 10.13 -1.48 -8.55
C TYR A 22 9.38 -1.26 -9.87
N ALA A 23 9.20 -2.31 -10.68
CA ALA A 23 8.41 -2.22 -11.90
C ALA A 23 6.92 -1.91 -11.65
N LEU A 24 6.38 -2.32 -10.50
CA LEU A 24 4.99 -2.08 -10.09
C LEU A 24 4.78 -0.68 -9.50
N VAL A 25 5.69 -0.20 -8.64
CA VAL A 25 5.48 1.03 -7.86
C VAL A 25 6.26 2.24 -8.36
N ARG A 26 7.34 2.03 -9.14
CA ARG A 26 8.21 3.09 -9.71
C ARG A 26 8.85 4.02 -8.68
N ASP A 27 9.01 3.52 -7.46
CA ASP A 27 9.64 4.20 -6.33
C ASP A 27 10.53 3.20 -5.60
N GLY A 28 11.73 3.62 -5.21
CA GLY A 28 12.73 2.72 -4.62
C GLY A 28 12.36 2.28 -3.21
N ASP A 29 11.96 3.23 -2.36
CA ASP A 29 11.63 2.99 -0.96
C ASP A 29 10.34 2.16 -0.86
N ALA A 30 9.30 2.54 -1.61
CA ALA A 30 8.05 1.78 -1.68
C ALA A 30 8.24 0.37 -2.26
N ALA A 31 9.24 0.16 -3.13
CA ALA A 31 9.55 -1.17 -3.64
C ALA A 31 10.20 -2.04 -2.57
N ASP A 32 11.13 -1.48 -1.79
CA ASP A 32 11.78 -2.18 -0.69
C ASP A 32 10.77 -2.50 0.42
N ASP A 33 9.87 -1.57 0.77
CA ASP A 33 8.76 -1.80 1.71
C ASP A 33 7.84 -2.94 1.26
N LEU A 34 7.43 -2.93 -0.02
CA LEU A 34 6.58 -3.99 -0.59
C LEU A 34 7.28 -5.36 -0.54
N VAL A 35 8.60 -5.40 -0.74
CA VAL A 35 9.38 -6.62 -0.61
C VAL A 35 9.44 -7.05 0.86
N GLN A 36 9.66 -6.15 1.80
CA GLN A 36 9.66 -6.46 3.22
C GLN A 36 8.32 -7.09 3.66
N ASP A 37 7.20 -6.45 3.35
CA ASP A 37 5.86 -6.97 3.65
C ASP A 37 5.63 -8.36 3.04
N CYS A 38 6.14 -8.58 1.82
CA CYS A 38 6.08 -9.87 1.15
C CYS A 38 6.84 -10.94 1.93
N LEU A 39 8.06 -10.63 2.39
CA LEU A 39 8.91 -11.56 3.13
C LEU A 39 8.33 -11.88 4.52
N GLU A 40 7.86 -10.87 5.25
CA GLU A 40 7.19 -11.04 6.55
C GLU A 40 5.98 -11.99 6.41
N ARG A 41 5.16 -11.75 5.38
CA ARG A 41 3.99 -12.58 5.11
C ARG A 41 4.35 -13.98 4.64
N ALA A 42 5.42 -14.14 3.87
CA ALA A 42 5.91 -15.44 3.42
C ALA A 42 6.40 -16.30 4.59
N VAL A 43 7.21 -15.72 5.48
CA VAL A 43 7.70 -16.41 6.69
C VAL A 43 6.54 -16.79 7.60
N GLY A 44 5.63 -15.85 7.90
CA GLY A 44 4.47 -16.12 8.76
C GLY A 44 3.49 -17.17 8.19
N ARG A 45 3.49 -17.38 6.87
CA ARG A 45 2.60 -18.34 6.19
C ARG A 45 3.32 -19.53 5.59
N TRP A 46 4.58 -19.77 5.97
CA TRP A 46 5.40 -20.80 5.37
C TRP A 46 4.77 -22.19 5.44
N HIS A 47 4.10 -22.50 6.56
CA HIS A 47 3.41 -23.77 6.79
C HIS A 47 2.23 -24.04 5.81
N LEU A 48 1.69 -23.01 5.16
CA LEU A 48 0.62 -23.13 4.15
C LEU A 48 1.17 -23.39 2.75
N ARG A 49 2.48 -23.26 2.54
CA ARG A 49 3.13 -23.50 1.25
C ARG A 49 3.15 -24.99 0.95
N ARG A 50 2.81 -25.37 -0.29
CA ARG A 50 3.01 -26.73 -0.78
C ARG A 50 4.52 -27.05 -0.85
N PRO A 51 5.02 -28.09 -0.18
CA PRO A 51 6.46 -28.40 -0.13
C PRO A 51 7.11 -28.54 -1.51
N ASP A 52 6.36 -29.14 -2.43
CA ASP A 52 6.63 -29.49 -3.82
C ASP A 52 6.27 -28.38 -4.82
N GLY A 53 5.68 -27.28 -4.35
CA GLY A 53 5.37 -26.11 -5.17
C GLY A 53 6.57 -25.19 -5.39
N ASP A 54 6.58 -24.50 -6.53
CA ASP A 54 7.59 -23.49 -6.88
C ASP A 54 7.55 -22.31 -5.89
N LEU A 55 8.64 -22.16 -5.13
CA LEU A 55 8.84 -21.09 -4.17
C LEU A 55 8.81 -19.71 -4.84
N ARG A 56 9.42 -19.57 -6.02
CA ARG A 56 9.50 -18.31 -6.74
C ARG A 56 8.11 -17.87 -7.16
N ALA A 57 7.34 -18.73 -7.81
CA ALA A 57 5.96 -18.42 -8.20
C ALA A 57 5.10 -18.02 -6.99
N TRP A 58 5.25 -18.72 -5.87
CA TRP A 58 4.52 -18.42 -4.64
C TRP A 58 4.85 -17.03 -4.06
N LEU A 59 6.13 -16.67 -3.97
CA LEU A 59 6.55 -15.34 -3.48
C LEU A 59 6.04 -14.22 -4.40
N PHE A 60 6.16 -14.39 -5.72
CA PHE A 60 5.65 -13.41 -6.69
C PHE A 60 4.13 -13.25 -6.59
N ALA A 61 3.40 -14.32 -6.31
CA ALA A 61 1.96 -14.26 -6.07
C ALA A 61 1.62 -13.47 -4.78
N ILE A 62 2.38 -13.66 -3.69
CA ILE A 62 2.21 -12.88 -2.45
C ILE A 62 2.44 -11.39 -2.74
N LEU A 63 3.56 -11.05 -3.37
CA LEU A 63 3.94 -9.67 -3.69
C LEU A 63 2.89 -8.96 -4.55
N ARG A 64 2.42 -9.63 -5.62
CA ARG A 64 1.35 -9.11 -6.47
C ARG A 64 0.05 -8.89 -5.70
N ASN A 65 -0.31 -9.81 -4.81
CA ASN A 65 -1.52 -9.69 -4.01
C ASN A 65 -1.47 -8.54 -3.00
N LEU A 66 -0.30 -8.29 -2.40
CA LEU A 66 -0.06 -7.12 -1.54
C LEU A 66 -0.24 -5.82 -2.33
N HIS A 67 0.44 -5.69 -3.47
CA HIS A 67 0.33 -4.51 -4.34
C HIS A 67 -1.13 -4.23 -4.76
N LEU A 68 -1.85 -5.23 -5.27
CA LEU A 68 -3.26 -5.07 -5.66
C LEU A 68 -4.17 -4.71 -4.48
N SER A 69 -3.85 -5.19 -3.28
CA SER A 69 -4.61 -4.85 -2.07
C SER A 69 -4.36 -3.40 -1.66
N GLY A 70 -3.12 -2.92 -1.75
CA GLY A 70 -2.75 -1.52 -1.55
C GLY A 70 -3.48 -0.59 -2.51
N LEU A 71 -3.48 -0.91 -3.81
CA LEU A 71 -4.21 -0.12 -4.82
C LEU A 71 -5.72 -0.04 -4.53
N ARG A 72 -6.35 -1.16 -4.14
CA ARG A 72 -7.77 -1.17 -3.75
C ARG A 72 -8.03 -0.31 -2.52
N GLN A 73 -7.14 -0.32 -1.53
CA GLN A 73 -7.27 0.49 -0.32
C GLN A 73 -7.12 1.99 -0.63
N HIS A 74 -6.14 2.34 -1.47
CA HIS A 74 -5.94 3.71 -1.94
C HIS A 74 -7.18 4.24 -2.67
N ASN A 75 -7.70 3.48 -3.64
CA ASN A 75 -8.88 3.91 -4.41
C ASN A 75 -10.15 4.02 -3.56
N ARG A 76 -10.31 3.18 -2.52
CA ARG A 76 -11.46 3.24 -1.60
C ARG A 76 -11.43 4.43 -0.66
N ARG A 77 -10.27 5.01 -0.37
CA ARG A 77 -10.13 6.15 0.55
C ARG A 77 -10.55 7.50 -0.09
N GLY A 78 -10.83 7.52 -1.40
CA GLY A 78 -11.10 8.76 -2.13
C GLY A 78 -9.87 9.67 -2.23
N PRO A 79 -9.88 10.72 -3.06
CA PRO A 79 -8.81 11.71 -3.03
C PRO A 79 -8.71 12.29 -1.62
N HIS A 80 -7.50 12.29 -1.04
CA HIS A 80 -7.22 13.06 0.17
C HIS A 80 -7.44 14.53 -0.16
N VAL A 81 -8.63 15.06 0.12
CA VAL A 81 -8.84 16.50 0.21
C VAL A 81 -8.05 16.94 1.44
N ALA A 82 -7.03 17.77 1.22
CA ALA A 82 -6.30 18.37 2.33
C ALA A 82 -7.30 19.15 3.20
N LEU A 83 -7.24 18.96 4.52
CA LEU A 83 -8.12 19.66 5.48
C LEU A 83 -7.96 21.19 5.44
N ASP A 84 -6.96 21.70 4.72
CA ASP A 84 -6.67 23.13 4.57
C ASP A 84 -7.69 23.90 3.71
N GLU A 85 -8.51 23.20 2.90
CA GLU A 85 -9.51 23.85 2.04
C GLU A 85 -10.88 24.10 2.70
N MET A 86 -11.07 23.71 3.97
CA MET A 86 -12.36 23.87 4.68
C MET A 86 -12.45 25.10 5.60
N ALA A 87 -11.48 26.02 5.58
CA ALA A 87 -11.46 27.19 6.45
C ALA A 87 -11.68 28.52 5.70
N SER A 88 -12.89 28.74 5.20
CA SER A 88 -13.51 30.08 5.30
C SER A 88 -15.02 29.95 5.11
N PRO A 89 -15.85 30.07 6.17
CA PRO A 89 -17.26 30.36 5.94
C PRO A 89 -17.36 31.70 5.19
N PRO A 90 -18.23 31.83 4.17
CA PRO A 90 -18.50 33.14 3.59
C PRO A 90 -19.08 34.03 4.69
N ALA A 91 -18.47 35.18 4.90
CA ALA A 91 -19.05 36.24 5.72
C ALA A 91 -20.43 36.55 5.13
N VAL A 92 -21.47 36.20 5.87
CA VAL A 92 -22.83 36.64 5.59
C VAL A 92 -22.85 38.12 5.91
N ASP A 93 -22.77 38.96 4.88
CA ASP A 93 -23.01 40.39 5.02
C ASP A 93 -24.47 40.56 5.42
N GLY A 94 -24.67 41.02 6.66
CA GLY A 94 -25.98 41.35 7.19
C GLY A 94 -26.46 42.67 6.60
N ASP A 95 -27.19 42.61 5.49
CA ASP A 95 -27.94 43.75 4.97
C ASP A 95 -29.19 43.96 5.84
N GLN A 96 -29.02 44.66 6.96
CA GLN A 96 -30.10 45.32 7.67
C GLN A 96 -30.11 46.79 7.23
N ASP A 97 -30.83 47.11 6.15
CA ASP A 97 -31.15 48.50 5.86
C ASP A 97 -32.65 48.74 6.04
N GLY A 98 -32.94 49.43 7.14
CA GLY A 98 -34.27 49.85 7.52
C GLY A 98 -34.77 50.94 6.58
N ARG A 99 -36.02 50.81 6.14
CA ARG A 99 -36.81 51.97 5.77
C ARG A 99 -38.07 52.07 6.62
N ALA A 100 -37.97 53.02 7.55
CA ALA A 100 -39.07 53.72 8.17
C ALA A 100 -40.03 54.29 7.12
N GLY A 101 -41.28 54.47 7.55
CA GLY A 101 -42.42 54.72 6.69
C GLY A 101 -42.47 56.07 5.98
N LEU A 102 -43.41 56.13 5.05
CA LEU A 102 -44.49 57.13 5.02
C LEU A 102 -45.71 56.50 4.34
#